data_AF-C3ZW89-F1
#
_entry.id   AF-C3ZW89-F1
#
_cell.length_a   1.000
_cell.length_b   1.000
_cell.length_c   1.000
_cell.angle_alpha   90.00
_cell.angle_beta   90.00
_cell.angle_gamma   90.00
#
_symmetry.space_group_name_H-M   'P 1'
#
loop_
_entity.id
_entity.type
_entity.pdbx_description
1 polymer ?
#
loop_
_entity_poly.entity_id
_entity_poly.type
_entity_poly.pdbx_seq_one_letter_code
_entity_poly.pdbx_strand_id
1 'polypeptide(L)' 'TCQRWDSQTPHKHTKTTAKYPSSGLEENFCRNPSSSSGPWCYTTDPKERWELCDIPDC' A
#
# COMPACT_ATOMS: atom_id res chain seq x y z
N THR A 1 8.21 6.92 -1.70
CA THR A 1 8.03 6.68 -0.23
C THR A 1 6.60 6.30 0.00
N CYS A 2 6.37 5.23 0.77
CA CYS A 2 5.03 4.70 0.98
C CYS A 2 4.17 5.59 1.89
N GLN A 3 2.97 5.92 1.43
CA GLN A 3 1.85 6.43 2.21
C GLN A 3 1.35 5.32 3.13
N ARG A 4 1.00 5.70 4.36
CA ARG A 4 0.40 4.77 5.32
C ARG A 4 -0.97 4.27 4.85
N TRP A 5 -1.29 3.01 5.09
CA TRP A 5 -2.57 2.40 4.71
C TRP A 5 -3.79 2.91 5.49
N ASP A 6 -3.57 3.53 6.65
CA ASP A 6 -4.60 4.23 7.41
C ASP A 6 -4.75 5.70 6.97
N SER A 7 -3.78 6.24 6.23
CA SER A 7 -3.84 7.58 5.67
C SER A 7 -4.72 7.61 4.41
N GLN A 8 -5.49 8.69 4.27
CA GLN A 8 -6.32 8.96 3.10
C GLN A 8 -5.76 10.14 2.28
N THR A 9 -4.49 10.49 2.47
CA THR A 9 -3.82 11.62 1.82
C THR A 9 -2.36 11.26 1.52
N PRO A 10 -1.84 11.62 0.33
CA PRO A 10 -2.51 12.29 -0.79
C PRO A 10 -3.55 11.42 -1.53
N HIS A 11 -3.43 10.10 -1.47
CA HIS A 11 -4.31 9.19 -2.20
C HIS A 11 -5.40 8.62 -1.30
N LYS A 12 -6.65 8.98 -1.58
CA LYS A 12 -7.81 8.32 -0.96
C LYS A 12 -7.97 6.91 -1.53
N HIS A 13 -8.19 5.93 -0.66
CA HIS A 13 -8.36 4.53 -1.05
C HIS A 13 -9.26 3.75 -0.09
N THR A 14 -9.83 2.65 -0.59
CA THR A 14 -10.69 1.75 0.19
C THR A 14 -9.94 0.57 0.81
N LYS A 15 -8.63 0.45 0.53
CA LYS A 15 -7.75 -0.59 1.07
C LYS A 15 -7.27 -0.22 2.49
N THR A 16 -8.18 -0.25 3.47
CA THR A 16 -7.86 -0.01 4.89
C THR A 16 -7.81 -1.31 5.66
N THR A 17 -7.15 -1.33 6.82
CA THR A 17 -7.14 -2.47 7.76
C THR A 17 -8.55 -2.93 8.13
N ALA A 18 -9.51 -1.99 8.23
CA ALA A 18 -10.90 -2.31 8.51
C ALA A 18 -11.57 -3.14 7.39
N LYS A 19 -11.20 -2.91 6.12
CA LYS A 19 -11.76 -3.63 4.97
C LYS A 19 -10.95 -4.86 4.58
N TYR A 20 -9.66 -4.87 4.90
CA TYR A 20 -8.71 -5.94 4.60
C TYR A 20 -7.91 -6.34 5.86
N PRO A 21 -8.56 -6.88 6.90
CA PRO A 21 -7.91 -7.19 8.18
C PRO A 21 -6.86 -8.30 8.04
N SER A 22 -7.03 -9.22 7.09
CA SER A 22 -6.10 -10.32 6.82
C SER A 22 -4.92 -9.95 5.93
N SER A 23 -4.87 -8.73 5.38
CA SER A 23 -3.80 -8.30 4.46
C SER A 23 -2.62 -7.62 5.17
N GLY A 24 -2.67 -7.49 6.50
CA GLY A 24 -1.58 -6.90 7.30
C GLY A 24 -1.19 -5.49 6.84
N LEU A 25 -2.18 -4.66 6.51
CA LEU A 25 -2.02 -3.29 6.01
C LEU A 25 -1.63 -2.33 7.15
N GLU A 26 -0.50 -2.60 7.79
CA GLU A 26 -0.01 -1.81 8.91
C GLU A 26 0.98 -0.74 8.45
N GLU A 27 0.93 0.42 9.11
CA GLU A 27 1.81 1.56 8.84
C GLU A 27 1.87 1.87 7.34
N ASN A 28 3.06 1.96 6.77
CA ASN A 28 3.33 2.19 5.35
C ASN A 28 4.05 1.00 4.70
N PHE A 29 3.86 -0.21 5.23
CA PHE A 29 4.56 -1.38 4.72
C PHE A 29 4.07 -1.80 3.34
N CYS A 30 4.99 -2.25 2.50
CA CYS A 30 4.65 -2.85 1.21
C CYS A 30 3.81 -4.10 1.39
N ARG A 31 2.61 -4.11 0.81
CA ARG A 31 1.62 -5.19 0.95
C ARG A 31 0.89 -5.42 -0.36
N ASN A 32 0.31 -6.60 -0.48
CA ASN A 32 -0.46 -6.97 -1.66
C ASN A 32 -1.88 -7.42 -1.28
N PRO A 33 -2.77 -6.49 -0.90
CA PRO A 33 -4.17 -6.82 -0.60
C PRO A 33 -5.02 -7.08 -1.85
N SER A 34 -4.47 -6.80 -3.03
CA SER A 34 -5.02 -7.19 -4.33
C SER A 34 -4.17 -8.35 -4.83
N SER A 35 -4.68 -9.24 -5.67
CA SER A 35 -3.86 -10.31 -6.25
C SER A 35 -2.90 -9.78 -7.34
N SER A 36 -2.10 -8.75 -7.03
CA SER A 36 -1.13 -8.14 -7.95
C SER A 36 0.14 -8.99 -8.04
N SER A 37 1.02 -8.69 -9.00
CA SER A 37 2.26 -9.43 -9.25
C SER A 37 3.29 -9.39 -8.12
N GLY A 38 3.16 -8.46 -7.17
CA GLY A 38 4.12 -8.29 -6.06
C GLY A 38 3.60 -7.31 -5.00
N PRO A 39 4.34 -7.13 -3.89
CA PRO A 39 4.00 -6.17 -2.85
C PRO A 39 4.10 -4.74 -3.40
N TRP A 40 3.12 -3.90 -3.06
CA TRP A 40 3.08 -2.50 -3.47
C TRP A 40 2.64 -1.62 -2.31
N CYS A 41 2.74 -0.32 -2.48
CA CYS A 41 2.21 0.65 -1.53
C CYS A 41 1.64 1.87 -2.26
N TYR A 42 0.74 2.60 -1.61
CA TYR A 42 0.41 3.95 -2.07
C TYR A 42 1.63 4.83 -1.88
N THR A 43 1.90 5.77 -2.79
CA THR A 43 3.05 6.68 -2.62
C THR A 43 2.61 7.96 -1.91
N THR A 44 3.54 8.71 -1.36
CA THR A 44 3.28 10.07 -0.87
C THR A 44 3.33 11.13 -1.98
N ASP A 45 3.63 10.76 -3.23
CA ASP A 45 3.61 11.67 -4.37
C ASP A 45 2.19 11.76 -4.98
N PRO A 46 1.54 12.94 -5.03
CA PRO A 46 0.23 13.09 -5.66
C PRO A 46 0.19 12.73 -7.15
N LYS A 47 1.33 12.70 -7.85
CA LYS A 47 1.42 12.29 -9.27
C LYS A 47 1.48 10.78 -9.45
N GLU A 48 1.94 10.05 -8.44
CA GLU A 48 2.13 8.60 -8.50
C GLU A 48 1.25 7.92 -7.47
N ARG A 49 0.16 7.30 -7.93
CA ARG A 49 -0.86 6.77 -7.01
C ARG A 49 -0.32 5.61 -6.15
N TRP A 50 0.42 4.71 -6.75
CA TRP A 50 1.00 3.55 -6.09
C TRP A 50 2.26 3.11 -6.83
N GLU A 51 3.21 2.55 -6.10
CA GLU A 51 4.47 2.02 -6.62
C GLU A 51 4.62 0.55 -6.21
N LEU A 52 5.19 -0.28 -7.09
CA LEU A 52 5.62 -1.63 -6.72
C LEU A 52 6.83 -1.50 -5.80
N CYS A 53 6.84 -2.25 -4.72
CA CYS A 53 7.99 -2.26 -3.84
C CYS A 53 9.04 -3.22 -4.38
N ASP A 54 10.25 -2.70 -4.52
CA ASP A 54 11.43 -3.47 -4.88
C ASP A 54 11.95 -4.18 -3.62
N ILE A 55 11.28 -5.28 -3.25
CA ILE A 55 11.70 -6.15 -2.14
C ILE A 55 12.54 -7.27 -2.75
N PRO A 56 13.79 -7.47 -2.32
CA PRO A 56 14.60 -8.59 -2.79
C PRO A 56 13.91 -9.92 -2.43
N ASP A 57 13.82 -10.82 -3.41
CA ASP A 57 13.42 -12.21 -3.18
C ASP A 57 14.37 -12.84 -2.14
N CYS A 58 13.80 -13.57 -1.19
CA CYS A 58 14.56 -14.26 -0.14
C CYS A 58 15.29 -15.50 -0.67
#